data_AF-A0A969BUN8-F1
#
_entry.id   AF-A0A969BUN8-F1
#
_cell.length_a   1.000
_cell.length_b   1.000
_cell.length_c   1.000
_cell.angle_alpha   90.00
_cell.angle_beta   90.00
_cell.angle_gamma   90.00
#
_symmetry.space_group_name_H-M   'P 1'
#
loop_
_entity.id
_entity.type
_entity.pdbx_description
1 polymer ?
#
loop_
_entity_poly.entity_id
_entity_poly.type
_entity_poly.pdbx_seq_one_letter_code
_entity_poly.pdbx_strand_id
1 'polypeptide(L)'
;MISINNMITGTPTVAGSFLITMSTFNGIGNADTDSFTLVINKAPLTVTASNAARPFGEANPTFTSSYAGFVNGDDAGDLSGAPSLTTTADVSSAPGLYPVVPSTGTLSSGNYAFAFVNGTLTVTSTQTTILSSAPTTATYGNAYSFDVAATGSPTPTVNVSGLPAGLSYSDGKIT
;
A
#
# COMPACT_ATOMS: atom_id res chain seq x y z
N MET A 1 -50.17 35.03 15.21
CA MET A 1 -48.70 35.08 15.17
C MET A 1 -48.24 34.10 14.10
N ILE A 2 -47.81 34.60 12.95
CA ILE A 2 -47.24 33.78 11.88
C ILE A 2 -45.79 33.51 12.31
N SER A 3 -45.45 32.26 12.62
CA SER A 3 -44.06 31.86 12.84
C SER A 3 -43.31 32.06 11.53
N ILE A 4 -42.33 32.96 11.51
CA ILE A 4 -41.66 33.42 10.29
C ILE A 4 -40.49 32.54 9.85
N ASN A 5 -40.22 31.43 10.54
CA ASN A 5 -39.09 30.57 10.21
C ASN A 5 -39.51 29.09 10.08
N ASN A 6 -40.44 28.80 9.15
CA ASN A 6 -40.82 27.43 8.75
C ASN A 6 -39.71 26.73 7.94
N MET A 7 -38.46 26.78 8.43
CA MET A 7 -37.30 26.23 7.75
C MET A 7 -36.69 25.11 8.59
N ILE A 8 -36.46 23.96 7.97
CA ILE A 8 -35.65 22.87 8.55
C ILE A 8 -34.19 23.16 8.20
N THR A 9 -33.33 23.27 9.22
CA THR A 9 -31.89 23.50 9.05
C THR A 9 -31.08 22.60 9.97
N GLY A 10 -29.89 22.17 9.52
CA GLY A 10 -28.94 21.38 10.30
C GLY A 10 -27.96 20.65 9.39
N THR A 11 -27.00 19.95 9.99
CA THR A 11 -26.04 19.10 9.28
C THR A 11 -26.36 17.64 9.60
N PRO A 12 -26.77 16.82 8.61
CA PRO A 12 -26.97 15.38 8.82
C PRO A 12 -25.69 14.70 9.29
N THR A 13 -25.79 13.85 10.31
CA THR A 13 -24.66 13.09 10.88
C THR A 13 -24.70 11.60 10.54
N VAL A 14 -25.77 11.13 9.89
CA VAL A 14 -25.97 9.72 9.53
C VAL A 14 -26.49 9.62 8.10
N ALA A 15 -25.83 8.81 7.28
CA ALA A 15 -26.31 8.47 5.94
C ALA A 15 -27.49 7.49 6.01
N GLY A 16 -28.44 7.62 5.10
CA GLY A 16 -29.66 6.81 5.13
C GLY A 16 -30.82 7.46 4.40
N SER A 17 -31.98 6.82 4.48
CA SER A 17 -33.23 7.31 3.92
C SER A 17 -34.21 7.60 5.06
N PHE A 18 -34.72 8.82 5.12
CA PHE A 18 -35.54 9.31 6.22
C PHE A 18 -36.87 9.83 5.69
N LEU A 19 -37.98 9.24 6.13
CA LEU A 19 -39.31 9.77 5.86
C LEU A 19 -39.60 10.95 6.79
N ILE A 20 -39.91 12.10 6.22
CA ILE A 20 -40.28 13.31 6.94
C ILE A 20 -41.76 13.55 6.70
N THR A 21 -42.53 13.67 7.80
CA THR A 21 -43.96 13.95 7.78
C THR A 21 -44.19 15.34 8.37
N MET A 22 -44.98 16.15 7.67
CA MET A 22 -45.35 17.50 8.08
C MET A 22 -46.87 17.53 8.27
N SER A 23 -47.34 18.13 9.35
CA SER A 23 -48.77 18.27 9.62
C SER A 23 -49.11 19.70 10.00
N THR A 24 -50.25 20.19 9.52
CA THR A 24 -50.85 21.46 9.97
C THR A 24 -52.10 21.20 10.79
N PHE A 25 -52.41 22.09 11.73
CA PHE A 25 -53.65 22.06 12.49
C PHE A 25 -54.03 23.50 12.89
N ASN A 26 -55.25 23.92 12.61
CA ASN A 26 -55.69 25.31 12.84
C ASN A 26 -56.50 25.51 14.14
N GLY A 27 -56.60 24.50 15.01
CA GLY A 27 -57.32 24.61 16.29
C GLY A 27 -58.85 24.57 16.18
N ILE A 28 -59.42 24.68 14.97
CA ILE A 28 -60.87 24.62 14.70
C ILE A 28 -61.25 23.37 13.87
N GLY A 29 -60.41 22.33 13.93
CA GLY A 29 -60.69 21.02 13.33
C GLY A 29 -60.19 20.84 11.88
N ASN A 30 -59.52 21.83 11.27
CA ASN A 30 -58.88 21.60 9.97
C ASN A 30 -57.42 21.18 10.19
N ALA A 31 -57.04 20.08 9.57
CA ALA A 31 -55.68 19.55 9.56
C ALA A 31 -55.35 19.03 8.17
N ASP A 32 -54.07 19.05 7.84
CA ASP A 32 -53.53 18.47 6.61
C ASP A 32 -52.17 17.84 6.92
N THR A 33 -51.81 16.78 6.20
CA THR A 33 -50.55 16.05 6.37
C THR A 33 -49.94 15.78 5.02
N ASP A 34 -48.66 16.07 4.88
CA ASP A 34 -47.86 15.73 3.72
C ASP A 34 -46.54 15.07 4.16
N SER A 35 -45.88 14.35 3.26
CA SER A 35 -44.61 13.69 3.57
C SER A 35 -43.69 13.59 2.37
N PHE A 36 -42.39 13.57 2.64
CA PHE A 36 -41.36 13.31 1.64
C PHE A 36 -40.20 12.51 2.23
N THR A 37 -39.40 11.87 1.38
CA THR A 37 -38.20 11.15 1.80
C THR A 37 -36.95 11.97 1.54
N LEU A 38 -36.13 12.17 2.57
CA LEU A 38 -34.80 12.75 2.47
C LEU A 38 -33.76 11.63 2.45
N VAL A 39 -32.98 11.56 1.37
CA VAL A 39 -31.87 10.61 1.24
C VAL A 39 -30.56 11.32 1.52
N ILE A 40 -29.85 10.87 2.55
CA ILE A 40 -28.50 11.29 2.88
C ILE A 40 -27.54 10.24 2.33
N ASN A 41 -26.80 10.62 1.28
CA ASN A 41 -25.81 9.75 0.67
C ASN A 41 -24.59 9.57 1.58
N LYS A 42 -23.91 8.43 1.45
CA LYS A 42 -22.61 8.22 2.10
C LYS A 42 -21.58 9.22 1.56
N ALA A 43 -20.73 9.72 2.43
CA ALA A 43 -19.59 10.55 2.04
C ALA A 43 -18.48 9.69 1.41
N PRO A 44 -17.75 10.17 0.39
CA PRO A 44 -16.62 9.44 -0.16
C PRO A 44 -15.45 9.44 0.85
N LEU A 45 -14.84 8.28 1.06
CA LEU A 45 -13.60 8.14 1.85
C LEU A 45 -12.56 7.38 1.03
N THR A 46 -11.39 8.00 0.82
CA THR A 46 -10.29 7.38 0.08
C THR A 46 -9.35 6.66 1.05
N VAL A 47 -9.10 5.39 0.78
CA VAL A 47 -8.12 4.54 1.47
C VAL A 47 -6.91 4.37 0.58
N THR A 48 -5.75 4.86 1.03
CA THR A 48 -4.49 4.80 0.27
C THR A 48 -3.54 3.83 0.95
N ALA A 49 -3.06 2.81 0.24
CA ALA A 49 -1.99 1.98 0.79
C ALA A 49 -0.67 2.77 0.80
N SER A 50 0.04 2.74 1.93
CA SER A 50 1.32 3.40 2.07
C SER A 50 2.39 2.71 1.23
N ASN A 51 3.34 3.49 0.73
CA ASN A 51 4.54 2.93 0.12
C ASN A 51 5.39 2.23 1.18
N ALA A 52 6.10 1.19 0.75
CA ALA A 52 7.00 0.41 1.60
C ALA A 52 8.27 0.04 0.82
N ALA A 53 9.30 -0.42 1.52
CA ALA A 53 10.51 -0.95 0.90
C ALA A 53 11.06 -2.12 1.70
N ARG A 54 11.77 -3.02 1.01
CA ARG A 54 12.58 -4.07 1.64
C ARG A 54 13.78 -4.45 0.77
N PRO A 55 14.84 -5.02 1.34
CA PRO A 55 15.89 -5.68 0.57
C PRO A 55 15.38 -6.94 -0.15
N PHE A 56 16.01 -7.29 -1.26
CA PHE A 56 15.86 -8.60 -1.89
C PHE A 56 16.18 -9.73 -0.91
N GLY A 57 15.40 -10.81 -0.94
CA GLY A 57 15.55 -11.96 -0.05
C GLY A 57 14.92 -11.79 1.34
N GLU A 58 14.43 -10.60 1.69
CA GLU A 58 13.71 -10.36 2.95
C GLU A 58 12.20 -10.52 2.79
N ALA A 59 11.50 -10.82 3.90
CA ALA A 59 10.04 -10.88 3.92
C ALA A 59 9.40 -9.49 3.66
N ASN A 60 8.19 -9.48 3.11
CA ASN A 60 7.43 -8.24 2.98
C ASN A 60 7.15 -7.62 4.36
N PRO A 61 7.28 -6.29 4.51
CA PRO A 61 6.88 -5.63 5.74
C PRO A 61 5.35 -5.69 5.89
N THR A 62 4.85 -5.45 7.11
CA THR A 62 3.43 -5.19 7.31
C THR A 62 3.05 -3.89 6.59
N PHE A 63 2.16 -3.98 5.62
CA PHE A 63 1.65 -2.81 4.92
C PHE A 63 0.70 -2.01 5.81
N THR A 64 0.66 -0.69 5.58
CA THR A 64 -0.24 0.24 6.26
C THR A 64 -1.04 1.06 5.25
N SER A 65 -2.06 1.77 5.73
CA SER A 65 -2.88 2.65 4.89
C SER A 65 -3.21 3.95 5.60
N SER A 66 -3.53 4.97 4.82
CA SER A 66 -4.09 6.25 5.30
C SER A 66 -5.48 6.50 4.71
N TYR A 67 -6.23 7.37 5.38
CA TYR A 67 -7.60 7.71 5.02
C TYR A 67 -7.72 9.21 4.77
N ALA A 68 -8.53 9.59 3.77
CA ALA A 68 -8.84 10.98 3.48
C ALA A 68 -10.32 11.14 3.09
N GLY A 69 -10.96 12.20 3.58
CA GLY A 69 -12.38 12.50 3.30
C GLY A 69 -13.32 12.38 4.50
N PHE A 70 -12.80 12.18 5.72
CA PHE A 70 -13.62 12.26 6.92
C PHE A 70 -14.26 13.65 7.07
N VAL A 71 -15.49 13.66 7.57
CA VAL A 71 -16.29 14.86 7.86
C VAL A 71 -16.84 14.75 9.28
N ASN A 72 -17.50 15.81 9.78
CA ASN A 72 -18.14 15.82 11.11
C ASN A 72 -17.20 15.57 12.31
N GLY A 73 -15.89 15.66 12.11
CA GLY A 73 -14.90 15.36 13.15
C GLY A 73 -14.58 13.87 13.29
N ASP A 74 -15.10 13.04 12.38
CA ASP A 74 -14.84 11.60 12.36
C ASP A 74 -13.36 11.30 12.07
N ASP A 75 -12.92 10.13 12.50
CA ASP A 75 -11.61 9.57 12.18
C ASP A 75 -11.67 8.04 11.93
N ALA A 76 -10.50 7.41 11.88
CA ALA A 76 -10.40 5.97 11.63
C ALA A 76 -11.06 5.10 12.71
N GLY A 77 -11.25 5.62 13.93
CA GLY A 77 -11.95 4.96 15.03
C GLY A 77 -13.46 4.86 14.82
N ASP A 78 -14.04 5.68 13.95
CA ASP A 78 -15.46 5.62 13.56
C ASP A 78 -15.75 4.60 12.45
N LEU A 79 -14.69 3.94 11.95
CA LEU A 79 -14.80 2.83 11.01
C LEU A 79 -14.81 1.49 11.75
N SER A 80 -15.39 0.47 11.13
CA SER A 80 -15.31 -0.91 11.62
C SER A 80 -14.44 -1.75 10.71
N GLY A 81 -13.59 -2.61 11.28
CA GLY A 81 -12.68 -3.48 10.53
C GLY A 81 -11.48 -2.74 9.92
N ALA A 82 -10.83 -3.36 8.94
CA ALA A 82 -9.64 -2.84 8.29
C ALA A 82 -9.57 -3.23 6.81
N PRO A 83 -8.92 -2.41 5.95
CA PRO A 83 -8.67 -2.78 4.57
C PRO A 83 -7.71 -3.96 4.50
N SER A 84 -7.86 -4.78 3.45
CA SER A 84 -6.85 -5.78 3.12
C SER A 84 -5.83 -5.17 2.17
N LEU A 85 -4.54 -5.30 2.51
CA LEU A 85 -3.42 -4.77 1.73
C LEU A 85 -2.59 -5.94 1.22
N THR A 86 -2.44 -6.06 -0.10
CA THR A 86 -1.79 -7.21 -0.73
C THR A 86 -0.79 -6.78 -1.79
N THR A 87 0.20 -7.62 -2.06
CA THR A 87 1.11 -7.46 -3.19
C THR A 87 1.37 -8.84 -3.79
N THR A 88 1.70 -8.89 -5.08
CA THR A 88 2.16 -10.12 -5.73
C THR A 88 3.63 -10.42 -5.45
N ALA A 89 4.38 -9.46 -4.89
CA ALA A 89 5.78 -9.67 -4.55
C ALA A 89 5.90 -10.68 -3.39
N ASP A 90 6.80 -11.64 -3.53
CA ASP A 90 7.25 -12.56 -2.50
C ASP A 90 8.75 -12.38 -2.20
N VAL A 91 9.28 -13.14 -1.25
CA VAL A 91 10.70 -13.08 -0.85
C VAL A 91 11.69 -13.20 -2.01
N SER A 92 11.33 -13.92 -3.08
CA SER A 92 12.15 -14.20 -4.27
C SER A 92 11.99 -13.19 -5.40
N SER A 93 11.05 -12.25 -5.27
CA SER A 93 10.79 -11.23 -6.28
C SER A 93 12.01 -10.34 -6.49
N ALA A 94 12.42 -10.17 -7.75
CA ALA A 94 13.60 -9.41 -8.13
C ALA A 94 13.52 -7.93 -7.69
N PRO A 95 14.66 -7.24 -7.52
CA PRO A 95 14.68 -5.79 -7.26
C PRO A 95 13.83 -5.03 -8.28
N GLY A 96 12.95 -4.15 -7.79
CA GLY A 96 11.94 -3.49 -8.61
C GLY A 96 10.79 -2.90 -7.80
N LEU A 97 9.77 -2.42 -8.52
CA LEU A 97 8.56 -1.83 -7.94
C LEU A 97 7.39 -2.78 -8.11
N TYR A 98 6.65 -3.00 -7.03
CA TYR A 98 5.49 -3.88 -6.99
C TYR A 98 4.29 -3.15 -6.38
N PRO A 99 3.09 -3.26 -6.95
CA PRO A 99 1.92 -2.59 -6.39
C PRO A 99 1.56 -3.20 -5.03
N VAL A 100 1.22 -2.33 -4.08
CA VAL A 100 0.48 -2.70 -2.87
C VAL A 100 -0.97 -2.30 -3.11
N VAL A 101 -1.82 -3.31 -3.33
CA VAL A 101 -3.21 -3.15 -3.73
C VAL A 101 -4.09 -3.24 -2.49
N PRO A 102 -4.74 -2.14 -2.08
CA PRO A 102 -5.75 -2.17 -1.05
C PRO A 102 -7.09 -2.66 -1.60
N SER A 103 -7.86 -3.32 -0.74
CA SER A 103 -9.24 -3.71 -0.98
C SER A 103 -10.03 -3.60 0.32
N THR A 104 -11.35 -3.77 0.24
CA THR A 104 -12.25 -3.60 1.39
C THR A 104 -11.85 -4.44 2.59
N GLY A 105 -11.40 -5.70 2.41
CA GLY A 105 -11.13 -6.57 3.55
C GLY A 105 -12.36 -6.69 4.46
N THR A 106 -12.21 -6.32 5.74
CA THR A 106 -13.31 -6.25 6.72
C THR A 106 -13.82 -4.82 6.96
N LEU A 107 -13.28 -3.84 6.23
CA LEU A 107 -13.60 -2.43 6.38
C LEU A 107 -15.07 -2.16 6.04
N SER A 108 -15.77 -1.48 6.94
CA SER A 108 -17.18 -1.13 6.77
C SER A 108 -17.53 0.20 7.45
N SER A 109 -18.52 0.89 6.88
CA SER A 109 -19.11 2.09 7.47
C SER A 109 -20.55 2.30 6.96
N GLY A 110 -21.42 2.75 7.85
CA GLY A 110 -22.76 3.25 7.49
C GLY A 110 -22.71 4.60 6.77
N ASN A 111 -21.69 5.43 7.07
CA ASN A 111 -21.63 6.82 6.63
C ASN A 111 -20.67 7.06 5.45
N TYR A 112 -19.73 6.15 5.22
CA TYR A 112 -18.70 6.33 4.19
C TYR A 112 -18.75 5.27 3.08
N ALA A 113 -18.53 5.73 1.84
CA ALA A 113 -18.31 4.90 0.67
C ALA A 113 -16.81 4.91 0.32
N PHE A 114 -16.18 3.73 0.34
CA PHE A 114 -14.72 3.63 0.20
C PHE A 114 -14.26 3.61 -1.26
N ALA A 115 -13.22 4.38 -1.55
CA ALA A 115 -12.42 4.29 -2.77
C ALA A 115 -10.97 3.91 -2.42
N PHE A 116 -10.27 3.22 -3.30
CA PHE A 116 -8.98 2.60 -3.01
C PHE A 116 -7.89 3.12 -3.94
N VAL A 117 -6.72 3.45 -3.38
CA VAL A 117 -5.54 3.91 -4.11
C VAL A 117 -4.33 3.06 -3.75
N ASN A 118 -3.67 2.52 -4.77
CA ASN A 118 -2.51 1.64 -4.61
C ASN A 118 -1.30 2.39 -4.03
N GLY A 119 -0.56 1.69 -3.19
CA GLY A 119 0.82 2.03 -2.82
C GLY A 119 1.82 1.24 -3.66
N THR A 120 3.10 1.40 -3.34
CA THR A 120 4.21 0.69 -4.00
C THR A 120 5.15 0.09 -2.97
N LEU A 121 5.49 -1.18 -3.14
CA LEU A 121 6.60 -1.86 -2.49
C LEU A 121 7.83 -1.76 -3.39
N THR A 122 8.90 -1.18 -2.88
CA THR A 122 10.22 -1.15 -3.53
C THR A 122 11.08 -2.28 -2.98
N VAL A 123 11.45 -3.23 -3.85
CA VAL A 123 12.45 -4.25 -3.52
C VAL A 123 13.82 -3.72 -3.94
N THR A 124 14.74 -3.57 -2.98
CA THR A 124 16.06 -2.98 -3.20
C THR A 124 17.16 -4.03 -3.39
N SER A 125 18.21 -3.63 -4.10
CA SER A 125 19.45 -4.38 -4.28
C SER A 125 20.61 -3.66 -3.59
N THR A 126 21.73 -4.35 -3.40
CA THR A 126 23.00 -3.72 -3.00
C THR A 126 24.01 -3.75 -4.15
N GLN A 127 24.89 -2.75 -4.19
CA GLN A 127 25.98 -2.65 -5.18
C GLN A 127 26.82 -3.93 -5.15
N THR A 128 27.13 -4.47 -6.34
CA THR A 128 28.06 -5.58 -6.49
C THR A 128 29.50 -5.09 -6.53
N THR A 129 30.40 -5.69 -5.74
CA THR A 129 31.81 -5.28 -5.63
C THR A 129 32.73 -6.50 -5.55
N ILE A 130 33.83 -6.51 -6.33
CA ILE A 130 34.92 -7.48 -6.15
C ILE A 130 35.77 -7.05 -4.95
N LEU A 131 35.98 -7.96 -4.01
CA LEU A 131 36.68 -7.71 -2.75
C LEU A 131 38.12 -8.23 -2.76
N SER A 132 38.43 -9.19 -3.63
CA SER A 132 39.74 -9.84 -3.65
C SER A 132 40.76 -9.06 -4.49
N SER A 133 42.01 -9.08 -4.02
CA SER A 133 43.16 -8.48 -4.71
C SER A 133 44.03 -9.58 -5.31
N ALA A 134 44.11 -9.65 -6.63
CA ALA A 134 44.80 -10.73 -7.34
C ALA A 134 46.33 -10.65 -7.20
N PRO A 135 47.03 -11.78 -7.02
CA PRO A 135 48.47 -11.85 -7.26
C PRO A 135 48.76 -11.48 -8.71
N THR A 136 49.69 -10.55 -8.92
CA THR A 136 50.01 -10.02 -10.26
C THR A 136 51.07 -10.80 -11.00
N THR A 137 51.70 -11.79 -10.37
CA THR A 137 52.75 -12.62 -10.96
C THR A 137 52.58 -14.09 -10.62
N ALA A 138 53.04 -14.95 -11.52
CA ALA A 138 53.14 -16.39 -11.36
C ALA A 138 54.41 -16.88 -12.08
N THR A 139 55.04 -17.94 -11.58
CA THR A 139 56.20 -18.56 -12.23
C THR A 139 55.73 -19.66 -13.17
N TYR A 140 56.22 -19.66 -14.42
CA TYR A 140 55.88 -20.69 -15.41
C TYR A 140 56.17 -22.11 -14.87
N GLY A 141 55.20 -23.01 -15.02
CA GLY A 141 55.28 -24.39 -14.53
C GLY A 141 54.89 -24.57 -13.05
N ASN A 142 54.69 -23.50 -12.29
CA ASN A 142 54.19 -23.58 -10.92
C ASN A 142 52.66 -23.37 -10.88
N ALA A 143 52.00 -24.00 -9.92
CA ALA A 143 50.56 -23.83 -9.72
C ALA A 143 50.22 -22.37 -9.38
N TYR A 144 49.17 -21.84 -10.02
CA TYR A 144 48.56 -20.55 -9.69
C TYR A 144 47.20 -20.80 -9.04
N SER A 145 46.84 -19.97 -8.08
CA SER A 145 45.56 -20.09 -7.38
C SER A 145 45.12 -18.72 -6.88
N PHE A 146 43.89 -18.31 -7.18
CA PHE A 146 43.31 -17.08 -6.65
C PHE A 146 41.83 -17.25 -6.34
N ASP A 147 41.45 -17.02 -5.08
CA ASP A 147 40.05 -17.00 -4.67
C ASP A 147 39.44 -15.63 -5.02
N VAL A 148 38.37 -15.65 -5.80
CA VAL A 148 37.61 -14.47 -6.21
C VAL A 148 36.43 -14.28 -5.27
N ALA A 149 36.47 -13.22 -4.47
CA ALA A 149 35.38 -12.85 -3.59
C ALA A 149 34.61 -11.65 -4.14
N ALA A 150 33.29 -11.74 -4.16
CA ALA A 150 32.40 -10.63 -4.53
C ALA A 150 31.27 -10.49 -3.51
N THR A 151 30.80 -9.26 -3.29
CA THR A 151 29.61 -8.96 -2.48
C THR A 151 28.54 -8.30 -3.33
N GLY A 152 27.29 -8.29 -2.86
CA GLY A 152 26.11 -7.74 -3.53
C GLY A 152 24.85 -8.57 -3.26
N SER A 153 23.68 -7.97 -3.47
CA SER A 153 22.38 -8.61 -3.35
C SER A 153 21.45 -8.15 -4.49
N PRO A 154 20.83 -9.04 -5.27
CA PRO A 154 21.00 -10.49 -5.26
C PRO A 154 22.46 -10.92 -5.43
N THR A 155 22.80 -12.15 -5.02
CA THR A 155 24.18 -12.66 -5.08
C THR A 155 24.76 -12.45 -6.48
N PRO A 156 25.92 -11.78 -6.61
CA PRO A 156 26.49 -11.47 -7.91
C PRO A 156 26.98 -12.74 -8.61
N THR A 157 26.80 -12.77 -9.94
CA THR A 157 27.50 -13.72 -10.81
C THR A 157 28.86 -13.14 -11.19
N VAL A 158 29.93 -13.89 -10.92
CA VAL A 158 31.29 -13.52 -11.34
C VAL A 158 31.62 -14.23 -12.65
N ASN A 159 31.87 -13.45 -13.69
CA ASN A 159 32.32 -13.96 -14.99
C ASN A 159 33.80 -13.65 -15.16
N VAL A 160 34.62 -14.66 -15.44
CA VAL A 160 36.07 -14.52 -15.66
C VAL A 160 36.38 -14.86 -17.12
N SER A 161 37.17 -14.02 -17.77
CA SER A 161 37.60 -14.18 -19.16
C SER A 161 39.06 -13.77 -19.33
N GLY A 162 39.72 -14.27 -20.38
CA GLY A 162 41.12 -13.91 -20.67
C GLY A 162 42.17 -14.67 -19.85
N LEU A 163 41.81 -15.83 -19.30
CA LEU A 163 42.75 -16.71 -18.60
C LEU A 163 43.80 -17.27 -19.57
N PRO A 164 45.10 -17.29 -19.19
CA PRO A 164 46.14 -18.01 -19.91
C PRO A 164 45.84 -19.51 -20.07
N ALA A 165 46.46 -20.15 -21.06
CA ALA A 165 46.36 -21.60 -21.24
C ALA A 165 46.81 -22.34 -19.97
N GLY A 166 46.02 -23.32 -19.54
CA GLY A 166 46.25 -24.10 -18.32
C GLY A 166 45.54 -23.57 -17.06
N LEU A 167 44.92 -22.38 -17.12
CA LEU A 167 44.08 -21.85 -16.03
C LEU A 167 42.59 -21.91 -16.39
N SER A 168 41.76 -22.04 -15.37
CA SER A 168 40.31 -22.13 -15.42
C SER A 168 39.68 -21.37 -14.26
N TYR A 169 38.37 -21.09 -14.34
CA TYR A 169 37.62 -20.51 -13.24
C TYR A 169 36.43 -21.38 -12.89
N SER A 170 36.38 -21.85 -11.64
CA SER A 170 35.30 -22.68 -11.11
C SER A 170 35.19 -22.46 -9.60
N ASP A 171 33.98 -22.57 -9.05
CA ASP A 171 33.72 -22.51 -7.62
C ASP A 171 34.33 -21.27 -6.91
N GLY A 172 34.28 -20.11 -7.56
CA GLY A 172 34.83 -18.88 -7.00
C GLY A 172 36.36 -18.80 -7.04
N LYS A 173 37.04 -19.68 -7.78
CA LYS A 173 38.48 -19.80 -7.75
C LYS A 173 39.08 -19.93 -9.14
N ILE A 174 40.20 -19.23 -9.37
CA ILE A 174 41.05 -19.42 -10.55
C ILE A 174 42.15 -20.42 -10.19
N THR A 175 42.31 -21.47 -11.00
CA THR A 175 43.36 -22.50 -10.88
C THR A 175 43.81 -23.02 -12.23
#